data_AF-A0A0G0PT83-F1
#
_entry.id   AF-A0A0G0PT83-F1
#
_cell.length_a   1.000
_cell.length_b   1.000
_cell.length_c   1.000
_cell.angle_alpha   90.00
_cell.angle_beta   90.00
_cell.angle_gamma   90.00
#
_symmetry.space_group_name_H-M   'P 1'
#
loop_
_entity.id
_entity.type
_entity.pdbx_description
1 polymer ?
#
loop_
_entity_poly.entity_id
_entity_poly.type
_entity_poly.pdbx_seq_one_letter_code
_entity_poly.pdbx_strand_id
1 'polypeptide(L)'
;MFNEQKKQLEIVSYQDPRVFAQECVELLERHHQASAAHTLRVVEISALAGLSLGLSKENTDFLIYEASVHDVGKRDVDARLLSLHNPTPQQIATIRDGHIKGTRERLKNSNLEPSLKAVILEDVMQHHEDILFFGNVKTPYPRNCENVSSYDGPERRKETSEPSERAKILFFADKLDRSMSGFNNVDGKEPNLENLGNRVRKYLGDGAMSAEDEKLLDVCVDACSKLYSNRLLISK
;
A
#
# COMPACT_ATOMS: atom_id res chain seq x y z
N MET A 1 -28.42 -8.61 25.53
CA MET A 1 -28.48 -9.24 24.20
C MET A 1 -27.62 -8.44 23.25
N PHE A 2 -26.34 -8.79 23.09
CA PHE A 2 -25.46 -8.29 22.03
C PHE A 2 -24.70 -9.51 21.51
N ASN A 3 -25.33 -10.22 20.59
CA ASN A 3 -24.75 -11.34 19.87
C ASN A 3 -24.75 -11.00 18.37
N GLU A 4 -24.36 -9.76 18.06
CA GLU A 4 -24.17 -9.33 16.68
C GLU A 4 -22.74 -9.69 16.24
N GLN A 5 -22.68 -10.80 15.52
CA GLN A 5 -21.83 -10.97 14.34
C GLN A 5 -20.31 -11.03 14.59
N LYS A 6 -19.87 -12.15 15.19
CA LYS A 6 -18.70 -12.86 14.63
C LYS A 6 -19.12 -13.49 13.29
N LYS A 7 -19.33 -12.69 12.26
CA LYS A 7 -19.22 -13.20 10.89
C LYS A 7 -17.73 -13.33 10.65
N GLN A 8 -17.15 -14.43 11.14
CA GLN A 8 -15.89 -14.92 10.60
C GLN A 8 -16.17 -15.04 9.10
N LEU A 9 -15.43 -14.30 8.28
CA LEU A 9 -15.49 -14.43 6.84
C LEU A 9 -15.33 -15.92 6.57
N GLU A 10 -16.39 -16.64 6.19
CA GLU A 10 -16.29 -17.99 5.64
C GLU A 10 -16.03 -17.79 4.15
N ILE A 11 -14.75 -17.92 3.78
CA ILE A 11 -14.25 -17.71 2.44
C ILE A 11 -13.86 -19.09 1.92
N VAL A 12 -14.62 -19.56 0.94
CA VAL A 12 -14.47 -20.83 0.24
C VAL A 12 -13.47 -20.63 -0.90
N SER A 13 -12.45 -21.51 -1.03
CA SER A 13 -11.60 -21.80 -2.20
C SER A 13 -11.05 -20.61 -3.02
N TYR A 14 -9.71 -20.49 -3.19
CA TYR A 14 -9.00 -19.55 -4.10
C TYR A 14 -9.92 -18.49 -4.71
N GLN A 15 -10.32 -17.51 -3.90
CA GLN A 15 -11.28 -16.51 -4.34
C GLN A 15 -10.71 -15.80 -5.59
N ASP A 16 -11.60 -15.32 -6.45
CA ASP A 16 -11.19 -14.37 -7.47
C ASP A 16 -10.49 -13.19 -6.73
N PRO A 17 -9.22 -12.86 -7.04
CA PRO A 17 -8.50 -11.79 -6.36
C PRO A 17 -9.24 -10.45 -6.44
N ARG A 18 -10.11 -10.26 -7.44
CA ARG A 18 -10.97 -9.07 -7.56
C ARG A 18 -12.09 -9.04 -6.53
N VAL A 19 -12.68 -10.20 -6.23
CA VAL A 19 -13.69 -10.32 -5.17
C VAL A 19 -13.04 -10.05 -3.82
N PHE A 20 -11.87 -10.63 -3.57
CA PHE A 20 -11.11 -10.36 -2.36
C PHE A 20 -10.72 -8.88 -2.21
N ALA A 21 -10.31 -8.24 -3.30
CA ALA A 21 -10.03 -6.80 -3.34
C ALA A 21 -11.27 -5.98 -2.96
N GLN A 22 -12.41 -6.30 -3.54
CA GLN A 22 -13.69 -5.63 -3.26
C GLN A 22 -14.07 -5.77 -1.78
N GLU A 23 -13.94 -6.97 -1.20
CA GLU A 23 -14.20 -7.19 0.23
C GLU A 23 -13.28 -6.32 1.12
N CYS A 24 -11.99 -6.23 0.80
CA CYS A 24 -11.05 -5.38 1.54
C CYS A 24 -11.42 -3.89 1.44
N VAL A 25 -11.80 -3.43 0.25
CA VAL A 25 -12.23 -2.05 0.00
C VAL A 25 -13.50 -1.72 0.79
N GLU A 26 -14.51 -2.59 0.77
CA GLU A 26 -15.75 -2.39 1.54
C GLU A 26 -15.51 -2.36 3.05
N LEU A 27 -14.59 -3.19 3.55
CA LEU A 27 -14.20 -3.18 4.96
C LEU A 27 -13.57 -1.84 5.36
N LEU A 28 -12.74 -1.25 4.49
CA LEU A 28 -12.15 0.07 4.72
C LEU A 28 -13.17 1.18 4.52
N GLU A 29 -14.07 1.07 3.54
CA GLU A 29 -15.01 2.15 3.18
C GLU A 29 -15.97 2.47 4.32
N ARG A 30 -16.42 1.44 5.04
CA ARG A 30 -17.27 1.59 6.24
C ARG A 30 -16.56 2.31 7.40
N HIS A 31 -15.23 2.44 7.35
CA HIS A 31 -14.42 3.02 8.40
C HIS A 31 -13.77 4.35 8.00
N HIS A 32 -13.16 4.41 6.81
CA HIS A 32 -12.46 5.56 6.27
C HIS A 32 -12.45 5.54 4.74
N GLN A 33 -13.38 6.27 4.12
CA GLN A 33 -13.60 6.31 2.67
C GLN A 33 -12.34 6.65 1.86
N ALA A 34 -11.52 7.60 2.33
CA ALA A 34 -10.29 7.98 1.64
C ALA A 34 -9.28 6.83 1.57
N SER A 35 -9.19 6.00 2.63
CA SER A 35 -8.34 4.81 2.62
C SER A 35 -8.87 3.74 1.68
N ALA A 36 -10.19 3.52 1.65
CA ALA A 36 -10.80 2.58 0.71
C ALA A 36 -10.54 2.96 -0.75
N ALA A 37 -10.75 4.25 -1.09
CA ALA A 37 -10.51 4.76 -2.43
C ALA A 37 -9.03 4.68 -2.83
N HIS A 38 -8.12 4.93 -1.89
CA HIS A 38 -6.68 4.74 -2.07
C HIS A 38 -6.34 3.28 -2.35
N THR A 39 -6.79 2.35 -1.51
CA THR A 39 -6.55 0.91 -1.68
C THR A 39 -7.05 0.41 -3.04
N LEU A 40 -8.25 0.82 -3.46
CA LEU A 40 -8.77 0.44 -4.78
C LEU A 40 -7.86 0.90 -5.92
N ARG A 41 -7.38 2.15 -5.89
CA ARG A 41 -6.47 2.67 -6.92
C ARG A 41 -5.12 1.99 -6.89
N VAL A 42 -4.58 1.70 -5.71
CA VAL A 42 -3.32 0.95 -5.58
C VAL A 42 -3.46 -0.46 -6.16
N VAL A 43 -4.59 -1.15 -5.95
CA VAL A 43 -4.88 -2.43 -6.58
C VAL A 43 -4.88 -2.33 -8.11
N GLU A 44 -5.58 -1.34 -8.66
CA GLU A 44 -5.66 -1.12 -10.12
C GLU A 44 -4.29 -0.78 -10.73
N ILE A 45 -3.53 0.11 -10.09
CA ILE A 45 -2.18 0.50 -10.54
C ILE A 45 -1.25 -0.71 -10.51
N SER A 46 -1.21 -1.46 -9.41
CA SER A 46 -0.36 -2.64 -9.26
C SER A 46 -0.68 -3.72 -10.29
N ALA A 47 -1.96 -3.98 -10.55
CA ALA A 47 -2.38 -4.96 -11.55
C ALA A 47 -1.97 -4.53 -12.97
N LEU A 48 -2.19 -3.26 -13.34
CA LEU A 48 -1.80 -2.72 -14.65
C LEU A 48 -0.28 -2.72 -14.85
N ALA A 49 0.49 -2.38 -13.81
CA ALA A 49 1.95 -2.42 -13.83
C ALA A 49 2.45 -3.86 -14.01
N GLY A 50 1.93 -4.81 -13.22
CA GLY A 50 2.29 -6.22 -13.35
C GLY A 50 2.03 -6.80 -14.75
N LEU A 51 0.87 -6.50 -15.33
CA LEU A 51 0.55 -6.91 -16.71
C LEU A 51 1.50 -6.27 -17.73
N SER A 52 1.87 -5.00 -17.55
CA SER A 52 2.75 -4.27 -18.46
C SER A 52 4.20 -4.78 -18.41
N LEU A 53 4.62 -5.35 -17.29
CA LEU A 53 5.91 -6.03 -17.12
C LEU A 53 5.91 -7.46 -17.69
N GLY A 54 4.75 -7.98 -18.10
CA GLY A 54 4.61 -9.35 -18.57
C GLY A 54 4.60 -10.39 -17.45
N LEU A 55 4.19 -10.01 -16.23
CA LEU A 55 4.00 -10.98 -15.15
C LEU A 55 2.98 -12.05 -15.54
N SER A 56 3.18 -13.26 -15.04
CA SER A 56 2.20 -14.33 -15.18
C SER A 56 0.86 -13.91 -14.55
N LYS A 57 -0.23 -14.55 -15.00
CA LYS A 57 -1.55 -14.36 -14.37
C LYS A 57 -1.47 -14.59 -12.86
N GLU A 58 -0.79 -15.66 -12.44
CA GLU A 58 -0.60 -15.99 -11.03
C GLU A 58 0.10 -14.86 -10.26
N ASN A 59 1.23 -14.34 -10.75
CA ASN A 59 1.93 -13.23 -10.09
C ASN A 59 1.12 -11.93 -10.07
N THR A 60 0.29 -11.71 -11.10
CA THR A 60 -0.63 -10.57 -11.14
C THR A 60 -1.76 -10.75 -10.11
N ASP A 61 -2.27 -11.97 -9.94
CA ASP A 61 -3.26 -12.28 -8.91
C ASP A 61 -2.65 -12.06 -7.51
N PHE A 62 -1.40 -12.48 -7.27
CA PHE A 62 -0.67 -12.18 -6.02
C PHE A 62 -0.56 -10.68 -5.76
N LEU A 63 -0.18 -9.88 -6.77
CA LEU A 63 -0.12 -8.41 -6.64
C LEU A 63 -1.47 -7.81 -6.25
N ILE A 64 -2.58 -8.32 -6.82
CA ILE A 64 -3.92 -7.86 -6.44
C ILE A 64 -4.19 -8.21 -4.98
N TYR A 65 -3.89 -9.43 -4.55
CA TYR A 65 -4.03 -9.83 -3.15
C TYR A 65 -3.23 -8.93 -2.20
N GLU A 66 -1.95 -8.74 -2.48
CA GLU A 66 -1.02 -7.92 -1.69
C GLU A 66 -1.52 -6.46 -1.61
N ALA A 67 -1.82 -5.85 -2.75
CA ALA A 67 -2.35 -4.50 -2.83
C ALA A 67 -3.71 -4.35 -2.13
N SER A 68 -4.53 -5.39 -2.09
CA SER A 68 -5.85 -5.33 -1.43
C SER A 68 -5.73 -5.26 0.08
N VAL A 69 -4.77 -5.96 0.67
CA VAL A 69 -4.60 -6.01 2.13
C VAL A 69 -3.57 -5.03 2.67
N HIS A 70 -2.77 -4.38 1.82
CA HIS A 70 -1.59 -3.61 2.24
C HIS A 70 -1.88 -2.64 3.42
N ASP A 71 -3.04 -2.00 3.36
CA ASP A 71 -3.52 -1.00 4.32
C ASP A 71 -4.80 -1.43 5.07
N VAL A 72 -5.24 -2.70 4.99
CA VAL A 72 -6.51 -3.14 5.61
C VAL A 72 -6.52 -2.96 7.13
N GLY A 73 -5.34 -2.96 7.77
CA GLY A 73 -5.17 -2.66 9.19
C GLY A 73 -5.53 -1.24 9.59
N LYS A 74 -5.68 -0.29 8.65
CA LYS A 74 -6.18 1.07 8.95
C LYS A 74 -7.59 1.03 9.55
N ARG A 75 -8.35 -0.04 9.32
CA ARG A 75 -9.63 -0.29 10.02
C ARG A 75 -9.49 -0.32 11.55
N ASP A 76 -8.32 -0.69 12.06
CA ASP A 76 -8.06 -0.82 13.50
C ASP A 76 -7.48 0.48 14.12
N VAL A 77 -7.29 1.52 13.29
CA VAL A 77 -6.84 2.87 13.71
C VAL A 77 -8.06 3.79 13.83
N ASP A 78 -8.12 4.66 14.85
CA ASP A 78 -9.22 5.64 14.96
C ASP A 78 -9.35 6.48 13.68
N ALA A 79 -10.54 6.46 13.05
CA ALA A 79 -10.81 7.19 11.81
C ALA A 79 -10.51 8.69 11.93
N ARG A 80 -10.69 9.28 13.13
CA ARG A 80 -10.35 10.69 13.38
C ARG A 80 -8.85 10.96 13.25
N LEU A 81 -8.00 10.00 13.62
CA LEU A 81 -6.55 10.10 13.42
C LEU A 81 -6.18 10.00 11.94
N LEU A 82 -6.86 9.12 11.18
CA LEU A 82 -6.64 8.96 9.74
C LEU A 82 -7.01 10.20 8.92
N SER A 83 -7.95 11.01 9.40
CA SER A 83 -8.42 12.22 8.71
C SER A 83 -7.65 13.50 9.08
N LEU A 84 -6.62 13.41 9.93
CA LEU A 84 -5.81 14.58 10.31
C LEU A 84 -5.00 15.10 9.12
N HIS A 85 -5.05 16.42 8.88
CA HIS A 85 -4.28 17.06 7.81
C HIS A 85 -2.81 17.26 8.18
N ASN A 86 -2.52 17.45 9.47
CA ASN A 86 -1.17 17.65 10.00
C ASN A 86 -1.00 16.85 11.31
N PRO A 87 -0.96 15.51 11.25
CA PRO A 87 -0.76 14.71 12.44
C PRO A 87 0.62 14.96 13.06
N THR A 88 0.70 14.93 14.40
CA THR A 88 1.98 15.00 15.12
C THR A 88 2.81 13.75 14.86
N PRO A 89 4.14 13.77 15.08
CA PRO A 89 4.98 12.58 14.95
C PRO A 89 4.45 11.36 15.73
N GLN A 90 3.91 11.57 16.93
CA GLN A 90 3.33 10.50 17.75
C GLN A 90 2.03 9.94 17.15
N GLN A 91 1.19 10.80 16.55
CA GLN A 91 -0.02 10.37 15.85
C GLN A 91 0.35 9.57 14.60
N ILE A 92 1.38 10.00 13.85
CA ILE A 92 1.87 9.26 12.69
C ILE A 92 2.40 7.88 13.09
N ALA A 93 3.20 7.80 14.16
CA ALA A 93 3.67 6.52 14.69
C ALA A 93 2.50 5.62 15.10
N THR A 94 1.47 6.18 15.75
CA THR A 94 0.26 5.43 16.13
C THR A 94 -0.49 4.88 14.91
N ILE A 95 -0.68 5.72 13.88
CA ILE A 95 -1.31 5.30 12.61
C ILE A 95 -0.47 4.22 11.94
N ARG A 96 0.86 4.40 11.90
CA ARG A 96 1.79 3.45 11.28
C ARG A 96 1.74 2.10 11.98
N ASP A 97 2.06 2.06 13.26
CA ASP A 97 2.18 0.81 14.02
C ASP A 97 0.82 0.10 14.13
N GLY A 98 -0.25 0.88 14.32
CA GLY A 98 -1.63 0.38 14.37
C GLY A 98 -2.03 -0.31 13.08
N HIS A 99 -1.79 0.30 11.91
CA HIS A 99 -2.18 -0.33 10.65
C HIS A 99 -1.28 -1.53 10.31
N ILE A 100 0.03 -1.48 10.56
CA ILE A 100 0.92 -2.64 10.30
C ILE A 100 0.48 -3.84 11.14
N LYS A 101 0.23 -3.62 12.43
CA LYS A 101 -0.28 -4.66 13.34
C LYS A 101 -1.64 -5.18 12.89
N GLY A 102 -2.57 -4.27 12.55
CA GLY A 102 -3.91 -4.63 12.08
C GLY A 102 -3.88 -5.46 10.80
N THR A 103 -3.07 -5.07 9.82
CA THR A 103 -2.90 -5.79 8.54
C THR A 103 -2.37 -7.20 8.81
N ARG A 104 -1.32 -7.33 9.63
CA ARG A 104 -0.76 -8.63 10.01
C ARG A 104 -1.80 -9.53 10.66
N GLU A 105 -2.52 -9.04 11.66
CA GLU A 105 -3.50 -9.86 12.39
C GLU A 105 -4.70 -10.24 11.52
N ARG A 106 -5.15 -9.35 10.64
CA ARG A 106 -6.22 -9.68 9.67
C ARG A 106 -5.78 -10.73 8.68
N LEU A 107 -4.57 -10.61 8.15
CA LEU A 107 -4.03 -11.59 7.21
C LEU A 107 -3.83 -12.95 7.89
N LYS A 108 -3.27 -12.98 9.11
CA LYS A 108 -3.17 -14.20 9.94
C LYS A 108 -4.52 -14.89 10.14
N ASN A 109 -5.57 -14.12 10.43
CA ASN A 109 -6.91 -14.63 10.72
C ASN A 109 -7.82 -14.78 9.48
N SER A 110 -7.30 -14.49 8.27
CA SER A 110 -8.03 -14.75 7.03
C SER A 110 -8.09 -16.25 6.71
N ASN A 111 -9.00 -16.65 5.83
CA ASN A 111 -9.04 -18.03 5.32
C ASN A 111 -8.22 -18.23 4.05
N LEU A 112 -7.31 -17.31 3.74
CA LEU A 112 -6.37 -17.56 2.65
C LEU A 112 -5.55 -18.81 2.97
N GLU A 113 -5.25 -19.58 1.93
CA GLU A 113 -4.38 -20.74 2.02
C GLU A 113 -3.06 -20.38 2.73
N PRO A 114 -2.55 -21.22 3.65
CA PRO A 114 -1.37 -20.86 4.45
C PRO A 114 -0.14 -20.44 3.64
N SER A 115 0.10 -21.07 2.49
CA SER A 115 1.21 -20.73 1.58
C SER A 115 1.01 -19.36 0.94
N LEU A 116 -0.19 -19.08 0.41
CA LEU A 116 -0.56 -17.78 -0.14
C LEU A 116 -0.43 -16.67 0.91
N LYS A 117 -0.92 -16.93 2.13
CA LYS A 117 -0.84 -16.02 3.27
C LYS A 117 0.61 -15.68 3.64
N ALA A 118 1.51 -16.66 3.62
CA ALA A 118 2.93 -16.44 3.93
C ALA A 118 3.59 -15.51 2.91
N VAL A 119 3.36 -15.74 1.62
CA VAL A 119 3.89 -14.89 0.53
C VAL A 119 3.34 -13.47 0.62
N ILE A 120 2.02 -13.32 0.74
CA ILE A 120 1.39 -12.00 0.87
C ILE A 120 1.92 -11.27 2.10
N LEU A 121 2.04 -11.96 3.24
CA LEU A 121 2.52 -11.32 4.47
C LEU A 121 3.96 -10.84 4.32
N GLU A 122 4.80 -11.57 3.61
CA GLU A 122 6.18 -11.15 3.35
C GLU A 122 6.22 -9.85 2.54
N ASP A 123 5.55 -9.81 1.38
CA ASP A 123 5.57 -8.66 0.49
C ASP A 123 4.83 -7.44 1.09
N VAL A 124 3.71 -7.68 1.77
CA VAL A 124 2.92 -6.63 2.44
C VAL A 124 3.64 -6.06 3.66
N MET A 125 4.49 -6.80 4.37
CA MET A 125 5.25 -6.18 5.46
C MET A 125 6.40 -5.33 4.92
N GLN A 126 6.91 -5.65 3.73
CA GLN A 126 8.02 -4.95 3.11
C GLN A 126 7.64 -3.57 2.53
N HIS A 127 6.42 -3.36 2.02
CA HIS A 127 6.08 -2.05 1.42
C HIS A 127 6.08 -0.86 2.41
N HIS A 128 6.08 -1.12 3.72
CA HIS A 128 6.22 -0.08 4.77
C HIS A 128 7.66 0.24 5.14
N GLU A 129 8.63 -0.54 4.65
CA GLU A 129 10.05 -0.37 4.94
C GLU A 129 10.66 0.71 4.01
N ASP A 130 10.14 1.93 4.15
CA ASP A 130 10.52 3.18 3.43
C ASP A 130 12.05 3.48 3.36
N ILE A 131 12.89 2.74 4.08
CA ILE A 131 14.28 3.09 4.40
C ILE A 131 15.29 2.02 3.97
N LEU A 132 14.88 0.75 3.92
CA LEU A 132 15.80 -0.36 3.63
C LEU A 132 15.78 -0.77 2.16
N PHE A 133 14.70 -0.46 1.44
CA PHE A 133 14.53 -0.84 0.03
C PHE A 133 15.60 -0.26 -0.91
N PHE A 134 15.98 1.01 -0.70
CA PHE A 134 16.75 1.79 -1.67
C PHE A 134 18.04 2.40 -1.08
N GLY A 135 18.43 1.96 0.11
CA GLY A 135 19.64 2.42 0.81
C GLY A 135 19.57 3.87 1.33
N ASN A 136 20.20 4.11 2.48
CA ASN A 136 20.54 5.42 3.09
C ASN A 136 19.52 6.58 3.04
N VAL A 137 18.22 6.34 2.85
CA VAL A 137 17.22 7.40 2.91
C VAL A 137 17.06 7.86 4.37
N LYS A 138 17.51 9.08 4.67
CA LYS A 138 17.21 9.76 5.93
C LYS A 138 15.74 10.20 5.87
N THR A 139 14.84 9.44 6.47
CA THR A 139 13.45 9.92 6.58
C THR A 139 13.41 11.21 7.38
N PRO A 140 12.50 12.14 7.04
CA PRO A 140 12.23 13.32 7.88
C PRO A 140 11.59 12.94 9.23
N TYR A 141 11.18 11.69 9.42
CA TYR A 141 10.77 11.20 10.73
C TYR A 141 12.00 11.08 11.64
N PRO A 142 12.06 11.83 12.75
CA PRO A 142 13.16 11.71 13.68
C PRO A 142 13.20 10.26 14.20
N ARG A 143 14.33 9.58 13.96
CA ARG A 143 14.67 8.31 14.62
C ARG A 143 14.62 8.42 16.15
N ASN A 144 14.58 9.64 16.69
CA ASN A 144 14.50 9.97 18.10
C ASN A 144 13.13 9.72 18.75
N CYS A 145 12.24 8.94 18.13
CA CYS A 145 11.10 8.34 18.82
C CYS A 145 11.55 7.14 19.68
N GLU A 146 12.68 7.25 20.38
CA GLU A 146 13.34 6.16 21.12
C GLU A 146 12.48 5.56 22.25
N ASN A 147 11.34 6.17 22.57
CA ASN A 147 10.42 5.74 23.62
C ASN A 147 8.98 5.47 23.16
N VAL A 148 8.69 5.52 21.86
CA VAL A 148 7.34 5.17 21.35
C VAL A 148 7.40 3.83 20.64
N SER A 149 6.89 2.82 21.34
CA SER A 149 6.35 1.57 20.80
C SER A 149 7.36 0.52 20.32
N SER A 150 7.43 -0.52 21.13
CA SER A 150 7.96 -1.87 20.91
C SER A 150 7.33 -2.56 19.69
N TYR A 151 7.54 -2.02 18.49
CA TYR A 151 7.37 -2.84 17.29
C TYR A 151 8.50 -3.86 17.28
N ASP A 152 8.26 -4.98 17.97
CA ASP A 152 8.90 -6.27 17.70
C ASP A 152 8.38 -6.72 16.33
N GLY A 153 8.85 -6.02 15.28
CA GLY A 153 8.82 -6.54 13.92
C GLY A 153 9.40 -7.96 13.94
N PRO A 154 9.03 -8.82 12.97
CA PRO A 154 9.61 -10.16 12.87
C PRO A 154 11.11 -10.02 13.04
N GLU A 155 11.63 -10.58 14.13
CA GLU A 155 13.03 -10.52 14.59
C GLU A 155 13.94 -9.85 13.56
N ARG A 156 14.20 -8.53 13.72
CA ARG A 156 14.97 -7.68 12.77
C ARG A 156 15.64 -8.53 11.71
N ARG A 157 14.95 -8.76 10.57
CA ARG A 157 15.49 -9.64 9.53
C ARG A 157 16.92 -9.18 9.31
N LYS A 158 17.85 -10.14 9.37
CA LYS A 158 19.23 -9.93 8.90
C LYS A 158 19.12 -9.22 7.55
N GLU A 159 19.91 -8.16 7.40
CA GLU A 159 19.98 -7.16 6.31
C GLU A 159 20.00 -7.67 4.85
N THR A 160 19.43 -8.82 4.47
CA THR A 160 19.98 -9.60 3.35
C THR A 160 19.00 -10.16 2.31
N SER A 161 17.70 -9.92 2.35
CA SER A 161 16.83 -10.29 1.21
C SER A 161 16.38 -9.05 0.46
N GLU A 162 16.86 -8.91 -0.78
CA GLU A 162 16.31 -7.93 -1.71
C GLU A 162 14.80 -8.11 -1.83
N PRO A 163 14.01 -7.03 -1.80
CA PRO A 163 12.58 -7.12 -1.97
C PRO A 163 12.17 -7.75 -3.29
N SER A 164 11.05 -8.48 -3.27
CA SER A 164 10.49 -9.04 -4.49
C SER A 164 10.08 -7.93 -5.45
N GLU A 165 10.05 -8.23 -6.76
CA GLU A 165 9.54 -7.30 -7.76
C GLU A 165 8.10 -6.87 -7.45
N ARG A 166 7.28 -7.78 -6.89
CA ARG A 166 5.90 -7.47 -6.48
C ARG A 166 5.84 -6.45 -5.34
N ALA A 167 6.68 -6.62 -4.32
CA ALA A 167 6.78 -5.66 -3.22
C ALA A 167 7.23 -4.27 -3.70
N LYS A 168 8.15 -4.22 -4.67
CA LYS A 168 8.59 -2.96 -5.30
C LYS A 168 7.46 -2.30 -6.12
N ILE A 169 6.69 -3.07 -6.90
CA ILE A 169 5.51 -2.57 -7.62
C ILE A 169 4.49 -1.99 -6.64
N LEU A 170 4.15 -2.72 -5.58
CA LEU A 170 3.21 -2.28 -4.56
C LEU A 170 3.68 -0.97 -3.90
N PHE A 171 4.96 -0.89 -3.55
CA PHE A 171 5.57 0.32 -3.00
C PHE A 171 5.39 1.51 -3.95
N PHE A 172 5.77 1.37 -5.23
CA PHE A 172 5.63 2.47 -6.18
C PHE A 172 4.16 2.85 -6.39
N ALA A 173 3.25 1.89 -6.51
CA ALA A 173 1.82 2.14 -6.64
C ALA A 173 1.26 2.95 -5.44
N ASP A 174 1.63 2.60 -4.20
CA ASP A 174 1.25 3.35 -2.99
C ASP A 174 1.76 4.80 -3.03
N LYS A 175 3.06 5.00 -3.33
CA LYS A 175 3.67 6.34 -3.35
C LYS A 175 3.13 7.22 -4.47
N LEU A 176 2.88 6.65 -5.65
CA LEU A 176 2.30 7.35 -6.78
C LEU A 176 0.88 7.83 -6.45
N ASP A 177 0.04 6.96 -5.88
CA ASP A 177 -1.33 7.34 -5.53
C ASP A 177 -1.38 8.45 -4.46
N ARG A 178 -0.51 8.37 -3.44
CA ARG A 178 -0.38 9.43 -2.41
C ARG A 178 0.08 10.75 -3.01
N SER A 179 1.01 10.70 -3.97
CA SER A 179 1.52 11.87 -4.67
C SER A 179 0.47 12.55 -5.54
N MET A 180 -0.52 11.79 -6.04
CA MET A 180 -1.68 12.29 -6.78
C MET A 180 -2.73 12.90 -5.85
N SER A 181 -3.03 12.22 -4.74
CA SER A 181 -4.05 12.64 -3.77
C SER A 181 -3.79 14.03 -3.17
N GLY A 182 -2.51 14.40 -3.02
CA GLY A 182 -2.12 15.73 -2.54
C GLY A 182 -2.48 16.91 -3.47
N PHE A 183 -2.76 16.67 -4.76
CA PHE A 183 -3.08 17.74 -5.72
C PHE A 183 -4.54 18.19 -5.67
N ASN A 184 -5.47 17.28 -5.36
CA ASN A 184 -6.90 17.59 -5.40
C ASN A 184 -7.33 18.66 -4.38
N ASN A 185 -6.45 19.03 -3.45
CA ASN A 185 -6.77 19.95 -2.36
C ASN A 185 -6.10 21.33 -2.46
N VAL A 186 -5.16 21.57 -3.37
CA VAL A 186 -4.34 22.79 -3.27
C VAL A 186 -4.78 23.93 -4.19
N ASP A 187 -5.21 23.72 -5.44
CA ASP A 187 -5.53 24.86 -6.33
C ASP A 187 -6.50 24.52 -7.50
N GLY A 188 -7.18 23.38 -7.46
CA GLY A 188 -8.00 22.92 -8.61
C GLY A 188 -7.21 22.68 -9.90
N LYS A 189 -5.87 22.70 -9.85
CA LYS A 189 -5.00 22.36 -10.96
C LYS A 189 -5.00 20.85 -11.15
N GLU A 190 -5.20 20.41 -12.38
CA GLU A 190 -5.08 18.99 -12.73
C GLU A 190 -3.72 18.47 -12.27
N PRO A 191 -3.66 17.26 -11.69
CA PRO A 191 -2.41 16.67 -11.27
C PRO A 191 -1.48 16.55 -12.49
N ASN A 192 -0.29 17.16 -12.38
CA ASN A 192 0.71 17.08 -13.43
C ASN A 192 1.34 15.68 -13.42
N LEU A 193 0.81 14.80 -14.28
CA LEU A 193 1.25 13.42 -14.45
C LEU A 193 2.73 13.33 -14.87
N GLU A 194 3.24 14.28 -15.66
CA GLU A 194 4.65 14.32 -16.08
C GLU A 194 5.61 14.44 -14.90
N ASN A 195 5.15 15.01 -13.78
CA ASN A 195 5.95 15.19 -12.58
C ASN A 195 5.80 14.08 -11.53
N LEU A 196 4.98 13.07 -11.80
CA LEU A 196 4.65 12.06 -10.79
C LEU A 196 5.86 11.18 -10.44
N GLY A 197 6.60 10.70 -11.45
CA GLY A 197 7.85 9.94 -11.24
C GLY A 197 8.91 10.76 -10.50
N ASN A 198 9.06 12.04 -10.85
CA ASN A 198 10.01 12.95 -10.21
C ASN A 198 9.74 13.15 -8.71
N ARG A 199 8.46 13.08 -8.29
CA ARG A 199 8.10 13.16 -6.86
C ARG A 199 8.55 11.91 -6.10
N VAL A 200 8.34 10.73 -6.68
CA VAL A 200 8.79 9.48 -6.08
C VAL A 200 10.32 9.44 -6.02
N ARG A 201 11.01 9.82 -7.10
CA ARG A 201 12.47 9.98 -7.12
C ARG A 201 12.97 10.92 -6.03
N LYS A 202 12.37 12.12 -5.91
CA LYS A 202 12.72 13.09 -4.86
C LYS A 202 12.44 12.56 -3.46
N TYR A 203 11.39 11.78 -3.28
CA TYR A 203 11.06 11.15 -2.00
C TYR A 203 12.12 10.13 -1.58
N LEU A 204 12.60 9.32 -2.53
CA LEU A 204 13.63 8.30 -2.29
C LEU A 204 15.04 8.92 -2.19
N GLY A 205 15.27 10.05 -2.83
CA GLY A 205 16.56 10.73 -2.86
C GLY A 205 17.41 10.32 -4.06
N ASP A 206 18.35 11.18 -4.43
CA ASP A 206 19.21 10.97 -5.60
C ASP A 206 20.10 9.73 -5.41
N GLY A 207 20.12 8.85 -6.41
CA GLY A 207 20.97 7.64 -6.43
C GLY A 207 20.48 6.47 -5.56
N ALA A 208 19.26 6.55 -5.02
CA ALA A 208 18.69 5.49 -4.20
C ALA A 208 18.18 4.28 -5.03
N MET A 209 17.81 4.50 -6.29
CA MET A 209 17.21 3.47 -7.16
C MET A 209 18.24 2.87 -8.12
N SER A 210 18.17 1.55 -8.30
CA SER A 210 18.87 0.87 -9.40
C SER A 210 18.24 1.21 -10.76
N ALA A 211 18.90 0.85 -11.86
CA ALA A 211 18.33 1.04 -13.19
C ALA A 211 17.05 0.20 -13.39
N GLU A 212 17.00 -0.98 -12.77
CA GLU A 212 15.85 -1.86 -12.74
C GLU A 212 14.68 -1.22 -11.98
N ASP A 213 14.95 -0.58 -10.83
CA ASP A 213 13.95 0.12 -10.04
C ASP A 213 13.40 1.36 -10.76
N GLU A 214 14.26 2.10 -11.47
CA GLU A 214 13.84 3.23 -12.32
C GLU A 214 12.88 2.77 -13.43
N LYS A 215 13.21 1.66 -14.10
CA LYS A 215 12.34 1.07 -15.12
C LYS A 215 11.00 0.64 -14.52
N LEU A 216 11.03 0.08 -13.32
CA LEU A 216 9.82 -0.36 -12.61
C LEU A 216 8.93 0.83 -12.23
N LEU A 217 9.54 1.91 -11.72
CA LEU A 217 8.84 3.15 -11.43
C LEU A 217 8.17 3.72 -12.69
N ASP A 218 8.88 3.77 -13.82
CA ASP A 218 8.33 4.31 -15.07
C ASP A 218 7.10 3.52 -15.55
N VAL A 219 7.11 2.18 -15.41
CA VAL A 219 5.93 1.35 -15.69
C VAL A 219 4.78 1.67 -14.75
N CYS A 220 5.06 1.87 -13.45
CA CYS A 220 4.02 2.24 -12.48
C CYS A 220 3.47 3.65 -12.75
N VAL A 221 4.29 4.60 -13.21
CA VAL A 221 3.87 5.95 -13.63
C VAL A 221 2.94 5.88 -14.83
N ASP A 222 3.25 5.06 -15.84
CA ASP A 222 2.39 4.85 -17.00
C ASP A 222 1.05 4.19 -16.61
N ALA A 223 1.08 3.15 -15.77
CA ALA A 223 -0.11 2.50 -15.23
C ALA A 223 -1.02 3.50 -14.46
N CYS A 224 -0.42 4.32 -13.59
CA CYS A 224 -1.12 5.38 -12.88
C CYS A 224 -1.71 6.41 -13.84
N SER A 225 -0.94 6.87 -14.82
CA SER A 225 -1.39 7.85 -15.82
C SER A 225 -2.58 7.35 -16.63
N LYS A 226 -2.57 6.08 -17.06
CA LYS A 226 -3.70 5.44 -17.75
C LYS A 226 -4.95 5.37 -16.87
N LEU A 227 -4.81 5.00 -15.61
CA LEU A 227 -5.93 4.94 -14.67
C LEU A 227 -6.60 6.31 -14.50
N TYR A 228 -5.82 7.36 -14.26
CA TYR A 228 -6.34 8.70 -14.02
C TYR A 228 -6.88 9.37 -15.30
N SER A 229 -6.24 9.15 -16.45
CA SER A 229 -6.72 9.70 -17.74
C SER A 229 -8.08 9.13 -18.12
N ASN A 230 -8.31 7.83 -17.90
CA ASN A 230 -9.59 7.19 -18.21
C ASN A 230 -10.73 7.66 -17.28
N ARG A 231 -10.42 7.98 -16.01
CA ARG A 231 -11.44 8.47 -15.06
C ARG A 231 -11.89 9.89 -15.35
N LEU A 232 -10.99 10.77 -15.81
CA LEU A 232 -11.32 12.13 -16.23
C LEU A 232 -12.28 12.18 -17.43
N LEU A 233 -12.36 11.10 -18.22
CA LEU A 233 -13.28 10.97 -19.34
C LEU A 233 -14.70 10.56 -18.91
N ILE A 234 -14.88 10.00 -17.71
CA ILE A 234 -16.17 9.50 -17.22
C ILE A 234 -16.89 10.56 -16.35
N SER A 235 -16.15 11.53 -15.81
CA SER A 235 -16.69 12.60 -14.96
C SER A 235 -17.07 13.90 -15.71
N LYS A 236 -17.11 13.88 -17.05
CA LYS A 236 -17.57 14.99 -17.90
C LYS A 236 -18.89 14.62 -18.57
#